data_AF-A0AAN8A249-F1
#
_entry.id   AF-A0AAN8A249-F1
#
_cell.length_a   1.000
_cell.length_b   1.000
_cell.length_c   1.000
_cell.angle_alpha   90.00
_cell.angle_beta   90.00
_cell.angle_gamma   90.00
#
_symmetry.space_group_name_H-M   'P 1'
#
loop_
_entity.id
_entity.type
_entity.pdbx_description
1 polymer ?
#
loop_
_entity_poly.entity_id
_entity_poly.type
_entity_poly.pdbx_seq_one_letter_code
_entity_poly.pdbx_strand_id
1 'polypeptide(L)'
;MVQYQRKGLYRGYPEGARNQWKLRTHHHLNITGIMNLLAERKIDYNKSSGKQRLLALVSRYECGLRSYERNNKRELRQICHARNLALETSPTANKANLIALLEAADDAVQFPGFLELPLELRLQVYTHHFDSFEQGSIIVAPPIAAVCRLVREEARPLFYGMHRFDLEANFSDPRVQRTIGGVFTYASIESEVDLGGEHTPGRVKTVTGRRMQLDLTAAEIGNANLRISRVLEDMSTRSKSKALRRGDISTLSDALLA
;
A
#
# COMPACT_ATOMS: atom_id res chain seq x y z
N MET A 1 11.77 -21.76 11.94
CA MET A 1 10.67 -21.46 11.00
C MET A 1 10.03 -20.16 11.44
N VAL A 2 10.36 -19.04 10.77
CA VAL A 2 9.83 -17.72 11.13
C VAL A 2 8.39 -17.64 10.59
N GLN A 3 7.41 -17.81 11.46
CA GLN A 3 6.02 -17.53 11.09
C GLN A 3 5.80 -16.03 11.20
N TYR A 4 5.62 -15.37 10.06
CA TYR A 4 5.10 -14.00 10.00
C TYR A 4 3.64 -14.03 10.45
N GLN A 5 3.39 -13.91 11.75
CA GLN A 5 2.04 -13.64 12.23
C GLN A 5 1.70 -12.20 11.92
N ARG A 6 0.79 -12.03 10.96
CA ARG A 6 0.13 -10.76 10.62
C ARG A 6 -0.85 -10.39 11.75
N LYS A 7 -0.35 -10.09 12.95
CA LYS A 7 -1.20 -9.60 14.04
C LYS A 7 -1.57 -8.16 13.76
N GLY A 8 -2.87 -7.94 13.61
CA GLY A 8 -3.46 -6.69 13.16
C GLY A 8 -3.11 -5.52 14.07
N LEU A 9 -2.39 -4.55 13.51
CA LEU A 9 -2.30 -3.19 14.02
C LEU A 9 -3.12 -2.20 13.19
N TYR A 10 -3.77 -2.65 12.12
CA TYR A 10 -4.82 -1.87 11.46
C TYR A 10 -6.16 -2.17 12.11
N ARG A 11 -6.53 -1.36 13.10
CA ARG A 11 -7.89 -1.30 13.62
C ARG A 11 -8.80 -0.68 12.54
N GLY A 12 -9.13 -1.44 11.51
CA GLY A 12 -10.04 -1.01 10.44
C GLY A 12 -9.78 -1.54 9.02
N TYR A 13 -8.65 -2.19 8.73
CA TYR A 13 -8.37 -2.76 7.40
C TYR A 13 -8.30 -4.28 7.44
N PRO A 14 -9.37 -5.00 7.06
CA PRO A 14 -9.36 -6.47 6.96
C PRO A 14 -8.58 -6.99 5.75
N GLU A 15 -8.09 -6.10 4.89
CA GLU A 15 -7.48 -6.43 3.62
C GLU A 15 -6.01 -5.99 3.61
N GLY A 16 -5.09 -6.96 3.60
CA GLY A 16 -3.67 -6.66 3.74
C GLY A 16 -3.07 -5.80 2.62
N ALA A 17 -1.85 -5.29 2.81
CA ALA A 17 -1.01 -4.48 1.89
C ALA A 17 -1.29 -4.60 0.37
N ARG A 18 -1.55 -5.81 -0.12
CA ARG A 18 -1.92 -6.08 -1.53
C ARG A 18 -3.25 -5.50 -1.99
N ASN A 19 -4.07 -4.97 -1.10
CA ASN A 19 -5.41 -4.47 -1.41
C ASN A 19 -5.54 -2.96 -1.12
N GLN A 20 -4.46 -2.26 -0.81
CA GLN A 20 -4.49 -0.81 -0.52
C GLN A 20 -5.05 0.05 -1.66
N TRP A 21 -5.00 -0.46 -2.88
CA TRP A 21 -5.53 0.16 -4.10
C TRP A 21 -6.98 -0.19 -4.39
N LYS A 22 -7.55 -1.18 -3.68
CA LYS A 22 -8.94 -1.55 -3.87
C LYS A 22 -9.81 -0.52 -3.19
N LEU A 23 -10.85 -0.09 -3.91
CA LEU A 23 -11.91 0.73 -3.33
C LEU A 23 -12.52 0.00 -2.14
N ARG A 24 -12.85 0.75 -1.10
CA ARG A 24 -13.39 0.15 0.13
C ARG A 24 -14.78 -0.38 -0.18
N THR A 25 -15.04 -1.63 0.18
CA THR A 25 -16.35 -2.24 -0.04
C THR A 25 -17.33 -1.85 1.08
N HIS A 26 -18.22 -0.92 0.79
CA HIS A 26 -19.22 -0.42 1.74
C HIS A 26 -20.55 -1.17 1.68
N HIS A 27 -20.62 -2.32 1.00
CA HIS A 27 -21.86 -3.09 0.81
C HIS A 27 -22.50 -3.55 2.13
N HIS A 28 -21.69 -3.72 3.16
CA HIS A 28 -22.12 -4.13 4.50
C HIS A 28 -22.87 -3.02 5.25
N LEU A 29 -22.71 -1.75 4.87
CA LEU A 29 -23.43 -0.63 5.49
C LEU A 29 -24.90 -0.61 5.04
N ASN A 30 -25.78 -0.22 5.96
CA ASN A 30 -27.17 0.11 5.63
C ASN A 30 -27.26 1.53 5.02
N ILE A 31 -28.44 1.91 4.51
CA ILE A 31 -28.64 3.21 3.85
C ILE A 31 -28.23 4.37 4.77
N THR A 32 -28.64 4.34 6.04
CA THR A 32 -28.30 5.37 7.03
C THR A 32 -26.79 5.48 7.23
N GLY A 33 -26.08 4.36 7.33
CA GLY A 33 -24.63 4.33 7.47
C GLY A 33 -23.92 4.93 6.25
N ILE A 34 -24.41 4.65 5.04
CA ILE A 34 -23.87 5.23 3.81
C ILE A 34 -24.15 6.73 3.76
N MET A 35 -25.34 7.18 4.14
CA MET A 35 -25.67 8.61 4.22
C MET A 35 -24.78 9.35 5.21
N ASN A 36 -24.54 8.78 6.40
CA ASN A 36 -23.64 9.35 7.39
C ASN A 36 -22.21 9.47 6.85
N LEU A 37 -21.72 8.43 6.16
CA LEU A 37 -20.40 8.45 5.52
C LEU A 37 -20.29 9.55 4.44
N LEU A 38 -21.32 9.71 3.61
CA LEU A 38 -21.37 10.77 2.60
C LEU A 38 -21.39 12.17 3.26
N ALA A 39 -22.15 12.34 4.34
CA ALA A 39 -22.23 13.59 5.09
C ALA A 39 -20.90 13.94 5.78
N GLU A 40 -20.25 12.97 6.42
CA GLU A 40 -18.92 13.12 7.05
C GLU A 40 -17.88 13.59 6.03
N ARG A 41 -17.93 13.02 4.82
CA ARG A 41 -17.05 13.36 3.70
C ARG A 41 -17.49 14.61 2.92
N LYS A 42 -18.57 15.28 3.34
CA LYS A 42 -19.14 16.47 2.68
C LYS A 42 -19.47 16.24 1.20
N ILE A 43 -19.92 15.03 0.86
CA ILE A 43 -20.34 14.66 -0.49
C ILE A 43 -21.83 14.98 -0.64
N ASP A 44 -22.20 15.68 -1.70
CA ASP A 44 -23.59 15.97 -2.00
C ASP A 44 -24.34 14.72 -2.48
N TYR A 45 -25.52 14.45 -1.92
CA TYR A 45 -26.41 13.35 -2.28
C TYR A 45 -27.89 13.70 -2.09
N ASN A 46 -28.77 12.97 -2.78
CA ASN A 46 -30.21 13.06 -2.56
C ASN A 46 -30.66 12.05 -1.49
N LYS A 47 -31.42 12.53 -0.49
CA LYS A 47 -31.94 11.69 0.61
C LYS A 47 -32.91 10.61 0.14
N SER A 48 -33.56 10.79 -1.02
CA SER A 48 -34.43 9.76 -1.60
C SER A 48 -33.69 8.76 -2.49
N SER A 49 -32.37 8.89 -2.68
CA SER A 49 -31.59 7.94 -3.46
C SER A 49 -31.56 6.55 -2.82
N GLY A 50 -31.72 5.52 -3.63
CA GLY A 50 -31.58 4.13 -3.20
C GLY A 50 -30.13 3.77 -2.84
N LYS A 51 -29.97 2.66 -2.11
CA LYS A 51 -28.66 2.16 -1.62
C LYS A 51 -27.59 2.09 -2.70
N GLN A 52 -27.93 1.58 -3.90
CA GLN A 52 -26.98 1.44 -5.01
C GLN A 52 -26.42 2.79 -5.47
N ARG A 53 -27.27 3.81 -5.61
CA ARG A 53 -26.84 5.16 -6.00
C ARG A 53 -25.93 5.78 -4.95
N LEU A 54 -26.27 5.64 -3.66
CA LEU A 54 -25.45 6.15 -2.57
C LEU A 54 -24.07 5.46 -2.54
N LEU A 55 -24.02 4.14 -2.74
CA LEU A 55 -22.75 3.41 -2.87
C LEU A 55 -21.94 3.88 -4.09
N ALA A 56 -22.59 4.13 -5.22
CA ALA A 56 -21.92 4.66 -6.40
C ALA A 56 -21.28 6.03 -6.11
N LEU A 57 -21.96 6.91 -5.38
CA LEU A 57 -21.38 8.21 -4.97
C LEU A 57 -20.18 8.05 -4.04
N VAL A 58 -20.21 7.10 -3.10
CA VAL A 58 -19.04 6.80 -2.24
C VAL A 58 -17.88 6.30 -3.10
N SER A 59 -18.13 5.35 -3.99
CA SER A 59 -17.13 4.79 -4.91
C SER A 59 -16.51 5.88 -5.77
N ARG A 60 -17.33 6.76 -6.35
CA ARG A 60 -16.86 7.88 -7.18
C ARG A 60 -15.96 8.82 -6.39
N TYR A 61 -16.35 9.19 -5.16
CA TYR A 61 -15.51 10.02 -4.30
C TYR A 61 -14.17 9.35 -3.97
N GLU A 62 -14.17 8.04 -3.69
CA GLU A 62 -12.92 7.30 -3.43
C GLU A 62 -12.00 7.25 -4.65
N CYS A 63 -12.57 7.30 -5.86
CA CYS A 63 -11.81 7.47 -7.12
C CYS A 63 -11.38 8.93 -7.38
N GLY A 64 -11.66 9.88 -6.48
CA GLY A 64 -11.41 11.30 -6.71
C GLY A 64 -12.34 11.95 -7.74
N LEU A 65 -13.43 11.28 -8.12
CA LEU A 65 -14.42 11.80 -9.06
C LEU A 65 -15.44 12.68 -8.35
N ARG A 66 -15.89 13.72 -9.05
CA ARG A 66 -16.85 14.70 -8.54
C ARG A 66 -18.28 14.14 -8.49
N SER A 67 -19.03 14.52 -7.45
CA SER A 67 -20.50 14.39 -7.41
C SER A 67 -21.17 15.57 -8.12
N TYR A 68 -22.17 15.26 -8.94
CA TYR A 68 -22.98 16.25 -9.67
C TYR A 68 -24.36 16.49 -9.03
N GLU A 69 -24.64 15.86 -7.88
CA GLU A 69 -25.97 15.89 -7.23
C GLU A 69 -26.41 17.30 -6.81
N ARG A 70 -25.47 18.16 -6.41
CA ARG A 70 -25.74 19.55 -6.02
C ARG A 70 -26.06 20.47 -7.19
N ASN A 71 -25.60 20.14 -8.38
CA ASN A 71 -25.73 21.02 -9.52
C ASN A 71 -27.20 21.10 -9.99
N ASN A 72 -27.62 22.32 -10.35
CA ASN A 72 -28.90 22.51 -11.00
C ASN A 72 -28.82 22.18 -12.49
N LYS A 73 -29.97 22.06 -13.16
CA LYS A 73 -30.05 21.68 -14.57
C LYS A 73 -29.27 22.61 -15.51
N ARG A 74 -29.22 23.90 -15.21
CA ARG A 74 -28.50 24.90 -16.02
C ARG A 74 -26.98 24.71 -15.90
N GLU A 75 -26.47 24.54 -14.70
CA GLU A 75 -25.04 24.27 -14.44
C GLU A 75 -24.60 22.96 -15.09
N LEU A 76 -25.39 21.89 -14.96
CA LEU A 76 -25.07 20.60 -15.59
C LEU A 76 -24.93 20.74 -17.12
N ARG A 77 -25.82 21.50 -17.77
CA ARG A 77 -25.69 21.78 -19.21
C ARG A 77 -24.45 22.58 -19.54
N GLN A 78 -24.09 23.56 -18.71
CA GLN A 78 -22.85 24.32 -18.91
C GLN A 78 -21.62 23.41 -18.80
N ILE A 79 -21.61 22.48 -17.85
CA ILE A 79 -20.53 21.49 -17.72
C ILE A 79 -20.50 20.56 -18.93
N CYS A 80 -21.65 20.03 -19.38
CA CYS A 80 -21.72 19.22 -20.59
C CYS A 80 -21.18 19.98 -21.81
N HIS A 81 -21.57 21.25 -21.98
CA HIS A 81 -21.10 22.09 -23.07
C HIS A 81 -19.59 22.34 -22.99
N ALA A 82 -19.07 22.69 -21.81
CA ALA A 82 -17.63 22.91 -21.60
C ALA A 82 -16.79 21.66 -21.89
N ARG A 83 -17.38 20.46 -21.75
CA ARG A 83 -16.74 19.17 -22.03
C ARG A 83 -17.02 18.65 -23.45
N ASN A 84 -17.65 19.46 -24.30
CA ASN A 84 -18.06 19.06 -25.66
C ASN A 84 -18.97 17.82 -25.71
N LEU A 85 -19.76 17.57 -24.65
CA LEU A 85 -20.77 16.50 -24.59
C LEU A 85 -22.12 16.92 -25.20
N ALA A 86 -22.17 18.12 -25.79
CA ALA A 86 -23.39 18.78 -26.25
C ALA A 86 -24.12 18.03 -27.38
N LEU A 87 -23.41 17.26 -28.21
CA LEU A 87 -24.00 16.51 -29.32
C LEU A 87 -25.00 15.43 -28.85
N GLU A 88 -24.81 14.89 -27.64
CA GLU A 88 -25.71 13.88 -27.06
C GLU A 88 -26.80 14.49 -26.19
N THR A 89 -26.73 15.80 -25.92
CA THR A 89 -27.56 16.42 -24.91
C THR A 89 -28.83 17.04 -25.52
N SER A 90 -29.94 16.29 -25.50
CA SER A 90 -31.24 16.85 -25.88
C SER A 90 -31.59 18.10 -25.05
N PRO A 91 -32.15 19.16 -25.64
CA PRO A 91 -32.61 20.34 -24.89
C PRO A 91 -33.67 19.99 -23.84
N THR A 92 -34.37 18.85 -23.97
CA THR A 92 -35.36 18.38 -23.01
C THR A 92 -34.80 17.42 -21.96
N ALA A 93 -33.52 17.02 -22.04
CA ALA A 93 -32.89 16.08 -21.12
C ALA A 93 -33.14 16.46 -19.66
N ASN A 94 -33.58 15.52 -18.83
CA ASN A 94 -33.83 15.77 -17.42
C ASN A 94 -32.49 15.83 -16.63
N LYS A 95 -32.54 16.23 -15.35
CA LYS A 95 -31.34 16.34 -14.50
C LYS A 95 -30.60 15.00 -14.39
N ALA A 96 -31.33 13.90 -14.21
CA ALA A 96 -30.74 12.57 -14.05
C ALA A 96 -29.94 12.13 -15.28
N ASN A 97 -30.46 12.39 -16.49
CA ASN A 97 -29.78 12.07 -17.74
C ASN A 97 -28.50 12.88 -17.92
N LEU A 98 -28.51 14.18 -17.53
CA LEU A 98 -27.31 15.01 -17.57
C LEU A 98 -26.23 14.51 -16.60
N ILE A 99 -26.63 14.12 -15.38
CA ILE A 99 -25.71 13.52 -14.41
C ILE A 99 -25.14 12.22 -14.96
N ALA A 100 -25.99 11.31 -15.44
CA ALA A 100 -25.56 10.03 -15.99
C ALA A 100 -24.59 10.21 -17.17
N LEU A 101 -24.85 11.18 -18.06
CA LEU A 101 -23.95 11.51 -19.17
C LEU A 101 -22.58 11.99 -18.69
N LEU A 102 -22.54 12.90 -17.71
CA LEU A 102 -21.30 13.40 -17.15
C LEU A 102 -20.51 12.32 -16.41
N GLU A 103 -21.19 11.47 -15.66
CA GLU A 103 -20.58 10.36 -14.94
C GLU A 103 -20.05 9.30 -15.91
N ALA A 104 -20.81 8.95 -16.94
CA ALA A 104 -20.34 8.05 -18.00
C ALA A 104 -19.13 8.61 -18.72
N ALA A 105 -19.12 9.93 -19.00
CA ALA A 105 -17.97 10.59 -19.59
C ALA A 105 -16.74 10.57 -18.67
N ASP A 106 -16.92 10.71 -17.36
CA ASP A 106 -15.83 10.56 -16.38
C ASP A 106 -15.29 9.13 -16.33
N ASP A 107 -16.19 8.15 -16.30
CA ASP A 107 -15.84 6.74 -16.18
C ASP A 107 -15.19 6.19 -17.46
N ALA A 108 -15.49 6.82 -18.61
CA ALA A 108 -14.89 6.51 -19.90
C ALA A 108 -13.54 7.20 -20.14
N VAL A 109 -13.09 8.10 -19.25
CA VAL A 109 -11.77 8.74 -19.40
C VAL A 109 -10.70 7.67 -19.35
N GLN A 110 -10.07 7.45 -20.50
CA GLN A 110 -8.84 6.68 -20.60
C GLN A 110 -7.67 7.64 -20.71
N PHE A 111 -6.53 7.26 -20.15
CA PHE A 111 -5.28 7.96 -20.34
C PHE A 111 -4.33 7.10 -21.21
N PRO A 112 -4.63 6.92 -22.52
CA PRO A 112 -3.93 5.97 -23.37
C PRO A 112 -2.45 6.32 -23.54
N GLY A 113 -2.10 7.61 -23.46
CA GLY A 113 -0.73 8.11 -23.64
C GLY A 113 0.15 8.07 -22.39
N PHE A 114 -0.23 7.38 -21.31
CA PHE A 114 0.60 7.38 -20.09
C PHE A 114 2.03 6.92 -20.36
N LEU A 115 2.21 5.87 -21.17
CA LEU A 115 3.52 5.33 -21.53
C LEU A 115 4.23 6.14 -22.62
N GLU A 116 3.51 7.03 -23.29
CA GLU A 116 4.06 7.97 -24.28
C GLU A 116 4.63 9.23 -23.63
N LEU A 117 4.27 9.51 -22.37
CA LEU A 117 4.89 10.58 -21.60
C LEU A 117 6.39 10.35 -21.46
N PRO A 118 7.24 11.40 -21.50
CA PRO A 118 8.63 11.31 -21.09
C PRO A 118 8.80 10.66 -19.71
N LEU A 119 9.94 9.99 -19.50
CA LEU A 119 10.25 9.28 -18.26
C LEU A 119 10.11 10.20 -17.04
N GLU A 120 10.57 11.44 -17.15
CA GLU A 120 10.55 12.43 -16.08
C GLU A 120 9.12 12.69 -15.59
N LEU A 121 8.16 12.79 -16.52
CA LEU A 121 6.74 12.99 -16.19
C LEU A 121 6.12 11.73 -15.60
N ARG A 122 6.47 10.53 -16.09
CA ARG A 122 6.01 9.28 -15.49
C ARG A 122 6.49 9.13 -14.05
N LEU A 123 7.76 9.44 -13.81
CA LEU A 123 8.35 9.42 -12.46
C LEU A 123 7.64 10.42 -11.54
N GLN A 124 7.33 11.64 -12.00
CA GLN A 124 6.55 12.60 -11.20
C GLN A 124 5.17 12.05 -10.82
N VAL A 125 4.46 11.40 -11.75
CA VAL A 125 3.17 10.76 -11.44
C VAL A 125 3.34 9.67 -10.39
N TYR A 126 4.38 8.83 -10.50
CA TYR A 126 4.67 7.81 -9.49
C TYR A 126 5.02 8.42 -8.13
N THR A 127 5.84 9.47 -8.10
CA THR A 127 6.19 10.21 -6.89
C THR A 127 4.92 10.72 -6.19
N HIS A 128 4.04 11.42 -6.91
CA HIS A 128 2.78 11.90 -6.35
C HIS A 128 1.88 10.77 -5.86
N HIS A 129 1.84 9.66 -6.59
CA HIS A 129 1.07 8.48 -6.17
C HIS A 129 1.63 7.89 -4.87
N PHE A 130 2.95 7.76 -4.75
CA PHE A 130 3.61 7.20 -3.59
C PHE A 130 3.58 8.15 -2.37
N ASP A 131 3.67 9.46 -2.56
CA ASP A 131 3.51 10.44 -1.48
C ASP A 131 2.13 10.37 -0.81
N SER A 132 1.10 9.87 -1.52
CA SER A 132 -0.25 9.72 -0.96
C SER A 132 -0.39 8.55 0.01
N PHE A 133 0.61 7.66 0.08
CA PHE A 133 0.55 6.48 0.93
C PHE A 133 1.00 6.81 2.36
N GLU A 134 0.32 6.19 3.32
CA GLU A 134 0.76 6.21 4.71
C GLU A 134 2.07 5.41 4.85
N GLN A 135 3.07 6.03 5.49
CA GLN A 135 4.34 5.36 5.83
C GLN A 135 4.07 4.19 6.79
N GLY A 136 4.76 3.06 6.64
CA GLY A 136 4.56 1.90 7.52
C GLY A 136 4.89 0.53 6.91
N SER A 137 4.39 -0.54 7.54
CA SER A 137 4.81 -1.96 7.39
C SER A 137 4.58 -2.64 6.02
N ILE A 138 4.34 -1.89 4.95
CA ILE A 138 3.95 -2.41 3.64
C ILE A 138 5.18 -2.75 2.79
N ILE A 139 5.85 -3.87 3.05
CA ILE A 139 7.04 -4.30 2.26
C ILE A 139 6.65 -4.80 0.84
N VAL A 140 5.35 -4.88 0.53
CA VAL A 140 4.86 -5.48 -0.71
C VAL A 140 5.03 -4.51 -1.87
N ALA A 141 5.43 -5.03 -3.04
CA ALA A 141 5.54 -4.24 -4.26
C ALA A 141 4.21 -3.51 -4.54
N PRO A 142 4.27 -2.24 -4.97
CA PRO A 142 3.08 -1.45 -5.16
C PRO A 142 2.26 -2.04 -6.32
N PRO A 143 0.92 -1.97 -6.26
CA PRO A 143 0.02 -2.55 -7.27
C PRO A 143 0.31 -2.02 -8.69
N ILE A 144 0.70 -0.75 -8.81
CA ILE A 144 1.07 -0.15 -10.09
C ILE A 144 2.22 -0.90 -10.78
N ALA A 145 3.13 -1.51 -10.02
CA ALA A 145 4.23 -2.32 -10.55
C ALA A 145 3.76 -3.68 -11.13
N ALA A 146 2.48 -4.03 -11.00
CA ALA A 146 1.90 -5.21 -11.64
C ALA A 146 1.43 -4.96 -13.08
N VAL A 147 1.26 -3.70 -13.49
CA VAL A 147 0.64 -3.33 -14.78
C VAL A 147 1.43 -3.87 -15.97
N CYS A 148 2.72 -3.53 -16.08
CA CYS A 148 3.60 -4.04 -17.12
C CYS A 148 5.07 -4.00 -16.68
N ARG A 149 5.99 -4.54 -17.48
CA ARG A 149 7.42 -4.59 -17.14
C ARG A 149 8.04 -3.20 -17.01
N LEU A 150 7.75 -2.29 -17.94
CA LEU A 150 8.30 -0.92 -17.92
C LEU A 150 7.91 -0.18 -16.64
N VAL A 151 6.61 -0.11 -16.34
CA VAL A 151 6.09 0.53 -15.12
C VAL A 151 6.69 -0.11 -13.86
N ARG A 152 6.91 -1.44 -13.87
CA ARG A 152 7.53 -2.15 -12.75
C ARG A 152 8.98 -1.71 -12.52
N GLU A 153 9.75 -1.58 -13.58
CA GLU A 153 11.17 -1.20 -13.53
C GLU A 153 11.34 0.26 -13.09
N GLU A 154 10.44 1.14 -13.49
CA GLU A 154 10.46 2.56 -13.08
C GLU A 154 9.90 2.78 -11.67
N ALA A 155 8.75 2.19 -11.35
CA ALA A 155 8.01 2.51 -10.15
C ALA A 155 8.55 1.80 -8.89
N ARG A 156 9.13 0.59 -9.01
CA ARG A 156 9.63 -0.14 -7.82
C ARG A 156 10.80 0.54 -7.14
N PRO A 157 11.90 0.91 -7.85
CA PRO A 157 13.03 1.57 -7.19
C PRO A 157 12.59 2.87 -6.52
N LEU A 158 11.72 3.63 -7.18
CA LEU A 158 11.16 4.87 -6.64
C LEU A 158 10.34 4.61 -5.36
N PHE A 159 9.42 3.65 -5.39
CA PHE A 159 8.61 3.28 -4.22
C PHE A 159 9.47 2.93 -3.01
N TYR A 160 10.43 2.01 -3.17
CA TYR A 160 11.29 1.57 -2.06
C TYR A 160 12.37 2.59 -1.67
N GLY A 161 12.64 3.59 -2.51
CA GLY A 161 13.48 4.73 -2.16
C GLY A 161 12.74 5.81 -1.37
N MET A 162 11.45 5.99 -1.62
CA MET A 162 10.61 7.00 -0.96
C MET A 162 9.94 6.52 0.34
N HIS A 163 9.65 5.22 0.44
CA HIS A 163 8.93 4.67 1.58
C HIS A 163 9.85 4.10 2.66
N ARG A 164 9.42 4.30 3.91
CA ARG A 164 10.01 3.66 5.09
C ARG A 164 9.10 2.55 5.57
N PHE A 165 9.71 1.42 5.92
CA PHE A 165 8.98 0.22 6.31
C PHE A 165 9.31 -0.21 7.73
N ASP A 166 8.29 -0.30 8.57
CA ASP A 166 8.46 -0.84 9.91
C ASP A 166 8.55 -2.37 9.87
N LEU A 167 9.67 -2.91 10.33
CA LEU A 167 9.87 -4.35 10.51
C LEU A 167 9.50 -4.78 11.92
N GLU A 168 8.30 -5.32 12.09
CA GLU A 168 7.92 -5.96 13.35
C GLU A 168 8.37 -7.41 13.39
N ALA A 169 9.47 -7.66 14.09
CA ALA A 169 9.92 -9.01 14.34
C ALA A 169 9.45 -9.48 15.73
N ASN A 170 8.47 -10.39 15.74
CA ASN A 170 8.02 -11.07 16.96
C ASN A 170 8.98 -12.21 17.29
N PHE A 171 10.00 -11.90 18.07
CA PHE A 171 10.90 -12.92 18.59
C PHE A 171 10.30 -13.55 19.85
N SER A 172 9.88 -14.80 19.74
CA SER A 172 9.48 -15.60 20.91
C SER A 172 10.66 -15.88 21.85
N ASP A 173 11.89 -15.88 21.30
CA ASP A 173 13.13 -16.11 22.04
C ASP A 173 13.86 -14.78 22.35
N PRO A 174 14.00 -14.40 23.63
CA PRO A 174 14.74 -13.21 24.05
C PRO A 174 16.20 -13.16 23.59
N ARG A 175 16.82 -14.31 23.28
CA ARG A 175 18.20 -14.38 22.77
C ARG A 175 18.28 -13.94 21.32
N VAL A 176 17.32 -14.34 20.50
CA VAL A 176 17.19 -13.91 19.10
C VAL A 176 16.94 -12.40 19.04
N GLN A 177 16.12 -11.88 19.96
CA GLN A 177 15.84 -10.45 20.07
C GLN A 177 17.10 -9.62 20.36
N ARG A 178 18.02 -10.09 21.21
CA ARG A 178 19.30 -9.40 21.47
C ARG A 178 20.25 -9.48 20.28
N THR A 179 20.37 -10.65 19.65
CA THR A 179 21.26 -10.82 18.49
C THR A 179 20.80 -9.98 17.32
N ILE A 180 19.50 -9.98 17.01
CA ILE A 180 18.97 -9.21 15.89
C ILE A 180 18.91 -7.71 16.21
N GLY A 181 18.59 -7.34 17.45
CA GLY A 181 18.74 -5.96 17.93
C GLY A 181 20.18 -5.45 17.76
N GLY A 182 21.18 -6.30 17.99
CA GLY A 182 22.59 -6.04 17.71
C GLY A 182 22.92 -5.96 16.21
N VAL A 183 22.46 -6.90 15.39
CA VAL A 183 22.77 -6.94 13.95
C VAL A 183 22.22 -5.72 13.21
N PHE A 184 21.03 -5.22 13.58
CA PHE A 184 20.47 -4.02 12.95
C PHE A 184 21.08 -2.70 13.47
N THR A 185 21.54 -2.67 14.73
CA THR A 185 22.34 -1.54 15.21
C THR A 185 23.71 -1.49 14.51
N TYR A 186 24.37 -2.63 14.29
CA TYR A 186 25.63 -2.70 13.54
C TYR A 186 25.48 -2.44 12.04
N ALA A 187 24.40 -2.89 11.39
CA ALA A 187 24.17 -2.59 9.97
C ALA A 187 23.93 -1.09 9.70
N SER A 188 23.44 -0.35 10.69
CA SER A 188 23.31 1.12 10.62
C SER A 188 24.65 1.85 10.85
N ILE A 189 25.64 1.18 11.46
CA ILE A 189 26.98 1.72 11.74
C ILE A 189 27.97 1.38 10.60
N GLU A 190 27.77 0.27 9.89
CA GLU A 190 28.66 -0.14 8.79
C GLU A 190 28.35 0.52 7.44
N SER A 191 27.17 1.10 7.24
CA SER A 191 26.90 1.97 6.08
C SER A 191 27.57 3.35 6.18
N GLU A 192 28.31 3.60 7.26
CA GLU A 192 28.97 4.85 7.62
C GLU A 192 30.42 4.96 7.05
N VAL A 193 30.85 4.02 6.20
CA VAL A 193 32.19 4.05 5.57
C VAL A 193 32.05 4.09 4.05
N ASP A 194 32.53 5.20 3.48
CA ASP A 194 32.55 5.57 2.07
C ASP A 194 31.21 5.95 1.43
N LEU A 195 30.93 7.26 1.37
CA LEU A 195 30.88 8.05 0.13
C LEU A 195 30.46 9.50 0.48
N GLY A 196 31.31 10.47 0.15
CA GLY A 196 31.14 11.89 0.51
C GLY A 196 29.99 12.61 -0.20
N GLY A 197 28.76 12.39 0.25
CA GLY A 197 27.58 13.17 -0.12
C GLY A 197 26.66 13.34 1.08
N GLU A 198 26.18 14.56 1.31
CA GLU A 198 25.24 14.89 2.38
C GLU A 198 23.93 14.09 2.25
N HIS A 199 23.85 12.93 2.90
CA HIS A 199 22.62 12.19 3.12
C HIS A 199 22.35 12.07 4.62
N THR A 200 21.15 12.49 5.02
CA THR A 200 20.69 12.52 6.41
C THR A 200 20.52 11.08 6.94
N PRO A 201 21.06 10.75 8.13
CA PRO A 201 21.15 9.37 8.62
C PRO A 201 19.80 8.71 8.94
N GLY A 202 19.69 7.42 8.66
CA GLY A 202 18.68 6.53 9.25
C GLY A 202 18.92 6.40 10.75
N ARG A 203 18.07 7.04 11.57
CA ARG A 203 18.23 7.08 13.02
C ARG A 203 17.33 6.02 13.65
N VAL A 204 17.91 5.01 14.31
CA VAL A 204 17.15 4.11 15.18
C VAL A 204 16.55 4.94 16.32
N LYS A 205 15.24 5.19 16.28
CA LYS A 205 14.61 6.18 17.18
C LYS A 205 14.40 5.68 18.60
N THR A 206 14.17 4.39 18.82
CA THR A 206 13.97 3.84 20.19
C THR A 206 13.90 2.32 20.18
N VAL A 207 14.53 1.67 21.16
CA VAL A 207 14.30 0.26 21.51
C VAL A 207 13.56 0.23 22.84
N THR A 208 12.23 0.12 22.79
CA THR A 208 11.39 0.00 23.99
C THR A 208 10.50 -1.24 23.84
N GLY A 209 10.88 -2.34 24.50
CA GLY A 209 10.09 -3.58 24.55
C GLY A 209 10.25 -4.53 23.35
N ARG A 210 9.27 -5.43 23.16
CA ARG A 210 9.19 -6.50 22.11
C ARG A 210 9.11 -5.99 20.67
N ARG A 211 9.36 -4.71 20.41
CA ARG A 211 9.13 -4.05 19.12
C ARG A 211 10.38 -3.29 18.73
N MET A 212 10.84 -3.49 17.51
CA MET A 212 11.96 -2.77 16.92
C MET A 212 11.43 -2.01 15.71
N GLN A 213 11.75 -0.73 15.59
CA GLN A 213 11.40 0.09 14.44
C GLN A 213 12.69 0.44 13.72
N LEU A 214 12.76 0.11 12.43
CA LEU A 214 13.96 0.25 11.61
C LEU A 214 13.61 1.06 10.37
N ASP A 215 14.29 2.19 10.18
CA ASP A 215 14.22 2.96 8.94
C ASP A 215 15.21 2.32 7.95
N LEU A 216 14.73 1.51 7.00
CA LEU A 216 15.58 0.86 5.99
C LEU A 216 15.17 1.28 4.57
N THR A 217 16.16 1.58 3.74
CA THR A 217 16.05 1.76 2.29
C THR A 217 16.03 0.42 1.54
N ALA A 218 15.65 0.44 0.25
CA ALA A 218 15.60 -0.76 -0.60
C ALA A 218 16.89 -1.62 -0.59
N ALA A 219 18.04 -0.96 -0.68
CA ALA A 219 19.35 -1.62 -0.68
C ALA A 219 19.66 -2.26 0.68
N GLU A 220 19.29 -1.57 1.76
CA GLU A 220 19.45 -2.05 3.13
C GLU A 220 18.52 -3.23 3.43
N ILE A 221 17.30 -3.27 2.86
CA ILE A 221 16.39 -4.42 2.97
C ILE A 221 16.98 -5.67 2.29
N GLY A 222 17.58 -5.51 1.10
CA GLY A 222 18.25 -6.61 0.40
C GLY A 222 19.40 -7.21 1.21
N ASN A 223 20.28 -6.35 1.74
CA ASN A 223 21.39 -6.75 2.58
C ASN A 223 20.96 -7.31 3.94
N ALA A 224 19.92 -6.73 4.55
CA ALA A 224 19.34 -7.21 5.79
C ALA A 224 18.76 -8.62 5.63
N ASN A 225 18.03 -8.90 4.54
CA ASN A 225 17.48 -10.23 4.28
C ASN A 225 18.57 -11.30 4.11
N LEU A 226 19.68 -10.96 3.43
CA LEU A 226 20.84 -11.84 3.31
C LEU A 226 21.53 -12.09 4.66
N ARG A 227 21.71 -11.03 5.47
CA ARG A 227 22.34 -11.13 6.80
C ARG A 227 21.46 -11.91 7.79
N ILE A 228 20.15 -11.67 7.82
CA ILE A 228 19.21 -12.40 8.67
C ILE A 228 19.18 -13.87 8.28
N SER A 229 19.15 -14.18 6.97
CA SER A 229 19.21 -15.57 6.49
C SER A 229 20.48 -16.28 6.96
N ARG A 230 21.66 -15.64 6.83
CA ARG A 230 22.93 -16.17 7.34
C ARG A 230 22.95 -16.36 8.85
N VAL A 231 22.45 -15.39 9.63
CA VAL A 231 22.37 -15.50 11.09
C VAL A 231 21.45 -16.65 11.50
N LEU A 232 20.31 -16.82 10.82
CA LEU A 232 19.39 -17.92 11.08
C LEU A 232 19.98 -19.29 10.67
N GLU A 233 20.74 -19.34 9.58
CA GLU A 233 21.51 -20.53 9.16
C GLU A 233 22.58 -20.89 10.18
N ASP A 234 23.37 -19.91 10.65
CA ASP A 234 24.40 -20.10 11.68
C ASP A 234 23.82 -20.52 13.03
N MET A 235 22.63 -20.02 13.39
CA MET A 235 21.93 -20.45 14.60
C MET A 235 21.37 -21.88 14.45
N SER A 236 20.93 -22.26 13.26
CA SER A 236 20.48 -23.61 12.93
C SER A 236 21.63 -24.61 12.96
N THR A 237 22.79 -24.29 12.36
CA THR A 237 23.99 -25.14 12.36
C THR A 237 24.60 -25.29 13.75
N ARG A 238 24.62 -24.22 14.57
CA ARG A 238 25.04 -24.29 15.97
C ARG A 238 24.10 -25.12 16.83
N SER A 239 22.79 -25.06 16.58
CA SER A 239 21.81 -25.90 17.29
C SER A 239 21.97 -27.38 16.94
N LYS A 240 22.21 -27.69 15.66
CA LYS A 240 22.55 -29.05 15.18
C LYS A 240 23.87 -29.54 15.76
N SER A 241 24.90 -28.71 15.80
CA SER A 241 26.20 -29.05 16.40
C SER A 241 26.11 -29.30 17.91
N LYS A 242 25.24 -28.56 18.62
CA LYS A 242 25.01 -28.74 20.05
C LYS A 242 24.18 -29.99 20.36
N ALA A 243 23.24 -30.38 19.49
CA ALA A 243 22.53 -31.65 19.55
C ALA A 243 23.49 -32.83 19.27
N LEU A 244 24.36 -32.70 18.26
CA LEU A 244 25.37 -33.70 17.92
C LEU A 244 26.39 -33.91 19.06
N ARG A 245 26.77 -32.85 19.78
CA ARG A 245 27.66 -32.92 20.96
C ARG A 245 26.98 -33.46 22.22
N ARG A 246 25.65 -33.54 22.27
CA ARG A 246 24.90 -34.08 23.42
C ARG A 246 24.61 -35.57 23.32
N GLY A 247 24.98 -36.22 22.21
CA GLY A 247 24.79 -37.65 22.04
C GLY A 247 23.33 -38.09 21.88
N ASP A 248 22.43 -37.17 21.54
CA ASP A 248 21.03 -37.50 21.23
C ASP A 248 20.93 -38.04 19.79
N ILE A 249 21.50 -39.23 19.56
CA ILE A 249 21.27 -40.04 18.35
C ILE A 249 20.40 -41.24 18.74
N SER A 250 19.12 -40.98 18.88
CA SER A 250 18.09 -41.99 18.61
C SER A 250 16.83 -41.21 18.23
N THR A 251 16.28 -41.47 17.03
CA THR A 251 14.99 -40.98 16.47
C THR A 251 15.01 -40.03 15.26
N LEU A 252 16.07 -39.97 14.44
CA LEU A 252 16.01 -39.29 13.13
C LEU A 252 16.49 -40.16 11.94
N SER A 253 16.31 -41.49 12.03
CA SER A 253 16.37 -42.39 10.86
C SER A 253 14.99 -42.85 10.38
N ASP A 254 13.95 -42.78 11.21
CA ASP A 254 12.66 -43.42 10.91
C ASP A 254 11.59 -42.48 10.30
N ALA A 255 11.90 -41.18 10.12
CA ALA A 255 10.94 -40.19 9.61
C ALA A 255 11.22 -39.72 8.16
N LEU A 256 12.07 -40.42 7.42
CA LEU A 256 12.38 -40.11 6.00
C LEU A 256 12.22 -41.31 5.05
N LEU A 257 11.62 -42.41 5.50
CA LEU A 257 11.22 -43.56 4.66
C LEU A 257 9.85 -44.15 5.06
N ALA A 258 8.86 -43.29 5.34
CA ALA A 258 7.43 -43.64 5.36
C ALA A 258 6.59 -42.47 4.84
#